data_AF-A0A167BNV3-F1
#
_entry.id   AF-A0A167BNV3-F1
#
_cell.length_a   1.000
_cell.length_b   1.000
_cell.length_c   1.000
_cell.angle_alpha   90.00
_cell.angle_beta   90.00
_cell.angle_gamma   90.00
#
_symmetry.space_group_name_H-M   'P 1'
#
loop_
_entity.id
_entity.type
_entity.pdbx_description
1 polymer ?
#
loop_
_entity_poly.entity_id
_entity_poly.type
_entity_poly.pdbx_seq_one_letter_code
_entity_poly.pdbx_strand_id
1 'polypeptide(L)'
;MDMPELKIRLPDWLLEKLSGDWVPLHGDEAQMRFVISLARENVTQGSGGPFGAAVFDADGQLVAPGLNLVTSSRCSILHAEMVAMALAQKRLDNHDLSDGGRLHHTLVTSAEPCAMCLGAIPWSGVSRVVCGARDEDVREIGFDEGAKPDHWAETLTRRGIQVQRDVLRPEATQILQAYVESGGAIY
;
A
#
# COMPACT_ATOMS: atom_id res chain seq x y z
N MET A 1 18.31 1.08 -29.72
CA MET A 1 18.32 1.78 -28.42
C MET A 1 18.09 0.71 -27.38
N ASP A 2 18.98 0.57 -26.40
CA ASP A 2 18.80 -0.37 -25.29
C ASP A 2 17.79 0.23 -24.33
N MET A 3 16.73 -0.52 -24.01
CA MET A 3 15.64 -0.04 -23.16
C MET A 3 15.89 -0.55 -21.73
N PRO A 4 15.76 0.31 -20.70
CA PRO A 4 15.98 -0.13 -19.33
C PRO A 4 14.91 -1.14 -18.89
N GLU A 5 15.34 -2.16 -18.14
CA GLU A 5 14.42 -3.04 -17.41
C GLU A 5 13.82 -2.28 -16.22
N LEU A 6 12.51 -2.43 -16.00
CA LEU A 6 11.85 -1.93 -14.79
C LEU A 6 11.97 -2.98 -13.68
N LYS A 7 12.79 -2.68 -12.66
CA LYS A 7 12.99 -3.53 -11.47
C LYS A 7 12.45 -2.84 -10.24
N ILE A 8 11.56 -3.53 -9.51
CA ILE A 8 11.12 -3.12 -8.19
C ILE A 8 11.98 -3.85 -7.17
N ARG A 9 12.86 -3.13 -6.48
CA ARG A 9 13.70 -3.68 -5.42
C ARG A 9 13.25 -3.14 -4.07
N LEU A 10 12.85 -4.04 -3.18
CA LEU A 10 12.62 -3.69 -1.78
C LEU A 10 13.97 -3.42 -1.08
N PRO A 11 14.01 -2.49 -0.13
CA PRO A 11 15.23 -2.19 0.61
C PRO A 11 15.64 -3.36 1.52
N ASP A 12 16.95 -3.52 1.73
CA ASP A 12 17.50 -4.70 2.41
C ASP A 12 16.98 -4.84 3.86
N TRP A 13 16.76 -3.73 4.56
CA TRP A 13 16.18 -3.73 5.92
C TRP A 13 14.80 -4.41 5.98
N LEU A 14 13.99 -4.28 4.91
CA LEU A 14 12.68 -4.90 4.85
C LEU A 14 12.82 -6.41 4.62
N LEU A 15 13.79 -6.82 3.80
CA LEU A 15 14.08 -8.24 3.58
C LEU A 15 14.58 -8.90 4.87
N GLU A 16 15.43 -8.22 5.63
CA GLU A 16 15.88 -8.67 6.95
C GLU A 16 14.70 -8.79 7.92
N LYS A 17 13.84 -7.75 8.00
CA LYS A 17 12.61 -7.76 8.82
C LYS A 17 11.69 -8.95 8.51
N LEU A 18 11.64 -9.39 7.25
CA LEU A 18 10.76 -10.46 6.77
C LEU A 18 11.43 -11.84 6.70
N SER A 19 12.72 -11.94 7.04
CA SER A 19 13.50 -13.18 6.97
C SER A 19 13.23 -14.19 8.09
N GLY A 20 12.50 -13.79 9.14
CA GLY A 20 12.14 -14.64 10.27
C GLY A 20 10.85 -15.44 10.06
N ASP A 21 10.47 -16.22 11.08
CA ASP A 21 9.20 -16.93 11.10
C ASP A 21 8.04 -15.92 11.09
N TRP A 22 7.29 -15.89 9.98
CA TRP A 22 6.11 -15.03 9.86
C TRP A 22 4.91 -15.65 10.58
N VAL A 23 4.28 -14.85 11.43
CA VAL A 23 3.02 -15.22 12.09
C VAL A 23 1.87 -14.50 11.40
N PRO A 24 0.77 -15.18 11.06
CA PRO A 24 -0.40 -14.55 10.45
C PRO A 24 -0.93 -13.38 11.28
N LEU A 25 -1.25 -12.30 10.58
CA LEU A 25 -1.87 -11.12 11.18
C LEU A 25 -3.37 -11.17 10.92
N HIS A 26 -4.12 -11.50 11.96
CA HIS A 26 -5.57 -11.58 11.87
C HIS A 26 -6.23 -10.25 12.27
N GLY A 27 -7.19 -9.83 11.44
CA GLY A 27 -7.99 -8.64 11.68
C GLY A 27 -7.35 -7.35 11.20
N ASP A 28 -8.21 -6.38 10.87
CA ASP A 28 -7.82 -5.13 10.22
C ASP A 28 -6.80 -4.33 11.04
N GLU A 29 -6.96 -4.26 12.36
CA GLU A 29 -6.04 -3.50 13.20
C GLU A 29 -4.63 -4.09 13.21
N ALA A 30 -4.48 -5.42 13.28
CA ALA A 30 -3.17 -6.04 13.31
C ALA A 30 -2.42 -5.83 11.98
N GLN A 31 -3.14 -6.02 10.87
CA GLN A 31 -2.61 -5.78 9.53
C GLN A 31 -2.31 -4.28 9.31
N MET A 32 -3.17 -3.40 9.82
CA MET A 32 -2.97 -1.96 9.71
C MET A 32 -1.73 -1.49 10.50
N ARG A 33 -1.55 -1.96 11.75
CA ARG A 33 -0.33 -1.66 12.53
C ARG A 33 0.93 -2.10 11.80
N PHE A 34 0.88 -3.24 11.10
CA PHE A 34 2.00 -3.68 10.29
C PHE A 34 2.30 -2.71 9.15
N VAL A 35 1.32 -2.30 8.34
CA VAL A 35 1.60 -1.36 7.22
C VAL A 35 1.96 0.06 7.69
N ILE A 36 1.41 0.49 8.84
CA ILE A 36 1.84 1.72 9.55
C ILE A 36 3.32 1.58 9.96
N SER A 37 3.74 0.43 10.49
CA SER A 37 5.15 0.21 10.82
C SER A 37 6.06 0.25 9.59
N LEU A 38 5.60 -0.28 8.45
CA LEU A 38 6.31 -0.19 7.18
C LEU A 38 6.47 1.26 6.71
N ALA A 39 5.40 2.06 6.78
CA ALA A 39 5.43 3.49 6.43
C ALA A 39 6.44 4.25 7.32
N ARG A 40 6.41 3.98 8.63
CA ARG A 40 7.34 4.59 9.60
C ARG A 40 8.79 4.22 9.28
N GLU A 41 9.08 2.94 9.08
CA GLU A 41 10.44 2.47 8.80
C GLU A 41 10.94 2.96 7.44
N ASN A 42 10.08 3.08 6.44
CA ASN A 42 10.45 3.64 5.13
C ASN A 42 10.98 5.08 5.24
N VAL A 43 10.38 5.87 6.13
CA VAL A 43 10.82 7.23 6.44
C VAL A 43 12.11 7.22 7.25
N THR A 44 12.15 6.48 8.37
CA THR A 44 13.31 6.50 9.28
C THR A 44 14.58 5.94 8.63
N GLN A 45 14.43 4.99 7.70
CA GLN A 45 15.52 4.43 6.91
C GLN A 45 15.83 5.25 5.64
N GLY A 46 15.17 6.39 5.43
CA GLY A 46 15.38 7.24 4.25
C GLY A 46 15.10 6.56 2.91
N SER A 47 14.25 5.53 2.90
CA SER A 47 13.97 4.67 1.75
C SER A 47 12.84 5.20 0.85
N GLY A 48 12.00 6.11 1.37
CA GLY A 48 10.98 6.79 0.56
C GLY A 48 9.95 7.57 1.38
N GLY A 49 8.75 7.73 0.81
CA GLY A 49 7.66 8.51 1.40
C GLY A 49 6.93 7.79 2.56
N PRO A 50 6.05 8.50 3.30
CA PRO A 50 5.40 8.02 4.52
C PRO A 50 4.20 7.09 4.26
N PHE A 51 4.31 6.20 3.28
CA PHE A 51 3.23 5.30 2.89
C PHE A 51 3.72 3.85 2.82
N GLY A 52 2.90 2.97 3.40
CA GLY A 52 3.12 1.52 3.43
C GLY A 52 1.82 0.80 3.10
N ALA A 53 1.94 -0.34 2.44
CA ALA A 53 0.82 -1.20 2.10
C ALA A 53 1.24 -2.67 2.17
N ALA A 54 0.28 -3.57 2.15
CA ALA A 54 0.54 -5.00 2.04
C ALA A 54 -0.68 -5.73 1.48
N VAL A 55 -0.43 -6.84 0.78
CA VAL A 55 -1.46 -7.80 0.38
C VAL A 55 -1.42 -8.97 1.36
N PHE A 56 -2.57 -9.29 1.94
CA PHE A 56 -2.79 -10.45 2.79
C PHE A 56 -3.76 -11.43 2.14
N ASP A 57 -3.62 -12.72 2.41
CA ASP A 57 -4.62 -13.73 2.06
C ASP A 57 -5.75 -13.81 3.09
N ALA A 58 -6.70 -14.71 2.86
CA ALA A 58 -7.86 -14.92 3.74
C ALA A 58 -7.50 -15.39 5.15
N ASP A 59 -6.34 -16.04 5.31
CA ASP A 59 -5.85 -16.55 6.58
C ASP A 59 -4.95 -15.53 7.32
N GLY A 60 -4.78 -14.32 6.78
CA GLY A 60 -3.95 -13.28 7.35
C GLY A 60 -2.45 -13.47 7.11
N GLN A 61 -2.06 -14.36 6.19
CA GLN A 61 -0.66 -14.48 5.76
C GLN A 61 -0.27 -13.28 4.91
N LEU A 62 0.96 -12.80 5.08
CA LEU A 62 1.52 -11.78 4.22
C LEU A 62 1.90 -12.37 2.86
N VAL A 63 1.18 -11.96 1.82
CA VAL A 63 1.50 -12.29 0.43
C VAL A 63 2.62 -11.39 -0.07
N ALA A 64 2.50 -10.07 0.07
CA ALA A 64 3.59 -9.15 -0.27
C ALA A 64 3.49 -7.82 0.48
N PRO A 65 4.62 -7.24 0.92
CA PRO A 65 4.68 -5.87 1.42
C PRO A 65 4.78 -4.86 0.27
N GLY A 66 4.47 -3.60 0.55
CA GLY A 66 4.69 -2.48 -0.35
C GLY A 66 5.11 -1.22 0.41
N LEU A 67 6.04 -0.50 -0.20
CA LEU A 67 6.57 0.77 0.28
C LEU A 67 6.43 1.80 -0.83
N ASN A 68 6.28 3.07 -0.45
CA ASN A 68 6.45 4.15 -1.40
C ASN A 68 7.94 4.33 -1.73
N LEU A 69 8.31 4.05 -2.99
CA LEU A 69 9.70 4.06 -3.47
C LEU A 69 9.93 5.10 -4.58
N VAL A 70 9.02 6.07 -4.72
CA VAL A 70 9.00 7.02 -5.85
C VAL A 70 10.35 7.72 -6.03
N THR A 71 10.85 8.34 -4.96
CA THR A 71 12.07 9.15 -4.99
C THR A 71 13.33 8.28 -5.06
N SER A 72 13.39 7.20 -4.27
CA SER A 72 14.54 6.29 -4.22
C SER A 72 14.74 5.51 -5.51
N SER A 73 13.65 5.15 -6.20
CA SER A 73 13.68 4.40 -7.45
C SER A 73 13.54 5.27 -8.70
N ARG A 74 13.33 6.58 -8.55
CA ARG A 74 13.11 7.54 -9.65
C ARG A 74 11.96 7.12 -10.58
N CYS A 75 10.89 6.59 -10.00
CA CYS A 75 9.76 6.04 -10.74
C CYS A 75 8.44 6.42 -10.05
N SER A 76 7.70 7.34 -10.66
CA SER A 76 6.49 7.95 -10.08
C SER A 76 5.37 6.96 -9.76
N ILE A 77 5.33 5.80 -10.43
CA ILE A 77 4.27 4.81 -10.20
C ILE A 77 4.53 3.89 -9.01
N LEU A 78 5.71 3.96 -8.37
CA LEU A 78 6.08 3.06 -7.27
C LEU A 78 5.53 3.56 -5.92
N HIS A 79 4.21 3.74 -5.88
CA HIS A 79 3.43 3.93 -4.66
C HIS A 79 3.32 2.62 -3.89
N ALA A 80 3.02 2.71 -2.59
CA ALA A 80 3.01 1.55 -1.70
C ALA A 80 2.03 0.46 -2.17
N GLU A 81 0.83 0.86 -2.59
CA GLU A 81 -0.22 -0.04 -3.08
C GLU A 81 0.20 -0.72 -4.39
N MET A 82 0.80 0.05 -5.30
CA MET A 82 1.30 -0.47 -6.58
C MET A 82 2.41 -1.50 -6.36
N VAL A 83 3.35 -1.21 -5.46
CA VAL A 83 4.44 -2.13 -5.11
C VAL A 83 3.87 -3.39 -4.46
N ALA A 84 2.95 -3.28 -3.50
CA ALA A 84 2.35 -4.43 -2.83
C ALA A 84 1.62 -5.35 -3.82
N MET A 85 0.76 -4.79 -4.69
CA MET A 85 0.01 -5.57 -5.68
C MET A 85 0.93 -6.21 -6.72
N ALA A 86 1.90 -5.46 -7.25
CA ALA A 86 2.84 -5.99 -8.26
C ALA A 86 3.70 -7.12 -7.69
N LEU A 87 4.19 -6.99 -6.46
CA LEU A 87 4.98 -8.04 -5.81
C LEU A 87 4.13 -9.25 -5.44
N ALA A 88 2.88 -9.06 -5.01
CA ALA A 88 1.95 -10.16 -4.77
C ALA A 88 1.70 -10.97 -6.05
N GLN A 89 1.41 -10.29 -7.16
CA GLN A 89 1.21 -10.90 -8.47
C GLN A 89 2.46 -11.65 -8.94
N LYS A 90 3.65 -11.07 -8.75
CA LYS A 90 4.92 -11.73 -9.08
C LYS A 90 5.21 -12.95 -8.20
N ARG A 91 4.90 -12.88 -6.91
CA ARG A 91 5.11 -14.00 -5.97
C ARG A 91 4.18 -15.17 -6.27
N LEU A 92 2.94 -14.89 -6.68
CA LEU A 92 1.95 -15.90 -7.04
C LEU A 92 2.02 -16.33 -8.51
N ASP A 93 2.92 -15.73 -9.29
CA ASP A 93 3.04 -15.90 -10.75
C ASP A 93 1.69 -15.75 -11.49
N ASN A 94 0.88 -14.78 -11.06
CA ASN A 94 -0.43 -14.52 -11.62
C ASN A 94 -0.77 -13.03 -11.59
N HIS A 95 -1.28 -12.50 -12.70
CA HIS A 95 -1.68 -11.10 -12.79
C HIS A 95 -3.01 -10.82 -12.08
N ASP A 96 -3.87 -11.83 -11.94
CA ASP A 96 -5.14 -11.73 -11.24
C ASP A 96 -5.03 -12.41 -9.86
N LEU A 97 -4.97 -11.60 -8.80
CA LEU A 97 -4.90 -12.09 -7.43
C LEU A 97 -6.17 -12.84 -7.01
N SER A 98 -7.30 -12.67 -7.69
CA SER A 98 -8.49 -13.46 -7.40
C SER A 98 -8.40 -14.88 -7.95
N ASP A 99 -7.45 -15.14 -8.86
CA ASP A 99 -7.35 -16.39 -9.62
C ASP A 99 -8.71 -16.81 -10.21
N GLY A 100 -9.35 -15.90 -10.95
CA GLY A 100 -10.70 -16.10 -11.49
C GLY A 100 -11.79 -16.15 -10.42
N GLY A 101 -11.62 -15.44 -9.30
CA GLY A 101 -12.57 -15.38 -8.19
C GLY A 101 -12.50 -16.51 -7.17
N ARG A 102 -11.44 -17.34 -7.20
CA ARG A 102 -11.22 -18.48 -6.28
C ARG A 102 -10.49 -18.09 -4.99
N LEU A 103 -9.65 -17.07 -5.06
CA LEU A 103 -8.82 -16.60 -3.95
C LEU A 103 -9.33 -15.25 -3.44
N HIS A 104 -9.16 -15.03 -2.14
CA HIS A 104 -9.52 -13.79 -1.49
C HIS A 104 -8.26 -13.14 -0.93
N HIS A 105 -7.97 -11.95 -1.45
CA HIS A 105 -6.86 -11.13 -1.01
C HIS A 105 -7.34 -9.77 -0.54
N THR A 106 -6.73 -9.28 0.53
CA THR A 106 -6.98 -7.96 1.10
C THR A 106 -5.76 -7.07 0.87
N LEU A 107 -5.95 -5.93 0.21
CA LEU A 107 -4.99 -4.84 0.21
C LEU A 107 -5.21 -3.99 1.46
N VAL A 108 -4.21 -3.91 2.33
CA VAL A 108 -4.21 -2.98 3.48
C VAL A 108 -3.23 -1.86 3.16
N THR A 109 -3.66 -0.61 3.30
CA THR A 109 -2.90 0.59 2.93
C THR A 109 -2.95 1.63 4.05
N SER A 110 -1.80 2.23 4.38
CA SER A 110 -1.67 3.19 5.47
C SER A 110 -2.47 4.48 5.24
N ALA A 111 -2.81 4.78 3.98
CA ALA A 111 -3.67 5.88 3.58
C ALA A 111 -4.64 5.44 2.47
N GLU A 112 -5.75 6.14 2.31
CA GLU A 112 -6.64 5.97 1.18
C GLU A 112 -5.88 6.10 -0.15
N PRO A 113 -6.27 5.32 -1.18
CA PRO A 113 -5.52 5.30 -2.43
C PRO A 113 -5.73 6.59 -3.23
N CYS A 114 -4.64 7.11 -3.82
CA CYS A 114 -4.71 8.19 -4.80
C CYS A 114 -5.40 7.73 -6.09
N ALA A 115 -5.74 8.67 -6.99
CA ALA A 115 -6.44 8.36 -8.24
C ALA A 115 -5.77 7.24 -9.07
N MET A 116 -4.43 7.17 -9.09
CA MET A 116 -3.68 6.10 -9.76
C MET A 116 -3.89 4.74 -9.07
N CYS A 117 -3.61 4.66 -7.77
CA CYS A 117 -3.75 3.42 -7.00
C CYS A 117 -5.20 2.93 -6.98
N LEU A 118 -6.15 3.85 -6.86
CA LEU A 118 -7.59 3.60 -6.95
C LEU A 118 -7.96 2.97 -8.30
N GLY A 119 -7.40 3.50 -9.39
CA GLY A 119 -7.61 2.95 -10.73
C GLY A 119 -7.00 1.56 -10.89
N ALA A 120 -5.91 1.25 -10.20
CA ALA A 120 -5.21 -0.03 -10.28
C ALA A 120 -5.89 -1.16 -9.49
N ILE A 121 -6.54 -0.84 -8.35
CA ILE A 121 -7.18 -1.83 -7.46
C ILE A 121 -8.12 -2.79 -8.21
N PRO A 122 -9.06 -2.34 -9.06
CA PRO A 122 -9.94 -3.26 -9.79
C PRO A 122 -9.23 -4.21 -10.76
N TRP A 123 -8.01 -3.89 -11.19
CA TRP A 123 -7.24 -4.72 -12.12
C TRP A 123 -6.34 -5.73 -11.43
N SER A 124 -6.12 -5.59 -10.11
CA SER A 124 -5.22 -6.46 -9.39
C SER A 124 -5.85 -7.79 -8.98
N GLY A 125 -7.18 -7.84 -8.87
CA GLY A 125 -7.92 -9.01 -8.38
C GLY A 125 -8.09 -9.06 -6.86
N VAL A 126 -7.70 -8.02 -6.10
CA VAL A 126 -8.03 -7.97 -4.67
C VAL A 126 -9.54 -7.85 -4.46
N SER A 127 -10.08 -8.58 -3.49
CA SER A 127 -11.50 -8.56 -3.16
C SER A 127 -11.84 -7.59 -2.03
N ARG A 128 -10.81 -7.02 -1.37
CA ARG A 128 -10.99 -6.14 -0.22
C ARG A 128 -9.86 -5.12 -0.10
N VAL A 129 -10.21 -3.91 0.33
CA VAL A 129 -9.29 -2.80 0.61
C VAL A 129 -9.54 -2.26 2.01
N VAL A 130 -8.49 -2.07 2.80
CA VAL A 130 -8.54 -1.51 4.15
C VAL A 130 -7.63 -0.29 4.20
N CYS A 131 -8.17 0.86 4.62
CA CYS A 131 -7.47 2.14 4.63
C CYS A 131 -7.29 2.70 6.04
N GLY A 132 -6.11 3.26 6.30
CA GLY A 132 -5.78 3.95 7.55
C GLY A 132 -6.19 5.42 7.54
N ALA A 133 -5.26 6.30 7.13
CA ALA A 133 -5.50 7.72 6.93
C ALA A 133 -6.44 7.98 5.74
N ARG A 134 -7.12 9.13 5.74
CA ARG A 134 -8.00 9.56 4.65
C ARG A 134 -7.32 10.51 3.67
N ASP A 135 -7.97 10.69 2.52
CA ASP A 135 -7.63 11.69 1.50
C ASP A 135 -7.33 13.07 2.11
N GLU A 136 -8.20 13.56 3.00
CA GLU A 136 -8.00 14.87 3.61
C GLU A 136 -6.73 14.95 4.49
N ASP A 137 -6.35 13.86 5.16
CA ASP A 137 -5.15 13.83 6.01
C ASP A 137 -3.86 13.88 5.16
N VAL A 138 -3.89 13.22 4.00
CA VAL A 138 -2.78 13.20 3.05
C VAL A 138 -2.63 14.55 2.36
N ARG A 139 -3.74 15.17 1.97
CA ARG A 139 -3.73 16.51 1.37
C ARG A 139 -3.31 17.60 2.34
N GLU A 140 -3.66 17.48 3.62
CA GLU A 140 -3.26 18.45 4.66
C GLU A 140 -1.74 18.58 4.77
N ILE A 141 -1.01 17.47 4.56
CA ILE A 141 0.45 17.47 4.58
C ILE A 141 1.11 17.80 3.23
N GLY A 142 0.31 18.13 2.21
CA GLY A 142 0.77 18.66 0.92
C GLY A 142 0.86 17.66 -0.23
N PHE A 143 0.61 16.37 -0.02
CA PHE A 143 0.55 15.41 -1.13
C PHE A 143 -0.71 15.60 -1.98
N ASP A 144 -0.59 15.37 -3.29
CA ASP A 144 -1.76 15.35 -4.18
C ASP A 144 -2.28 13.91 -4.37
N GLU A 145 -3.57 13.77 -4.09
CA GLU A 145 -4.32 12.52 -4.21
C GLU A 145 -5.00 12.38 -5.59
N GLY A 146 -4.89 13.41 -6.44
CA GLY A 146 -5.45 13.45 -7.78
C GLY A 146 -6.97 13.59 -7.81
N ALA A 147 -7.55 13.52 -9.00
CA ALA A 147 -9.00 13.60 -9.20
C ALA A 147 -9.67 12.24 -8.96
N LYS A 148 -10.19 12.03 -7.75
CA LYS A 148 -10.96 10.83 -7.38
C LYS A 148 -12.45 11.05 -7.64
N PRO A 149 -13.22 10.01 -8.02
CA PRO A 149 -14.68 10.09 -7.98
C PRO A 149 -15.17 10.33 -6.55
N ASP A 150 -16.18 11.19 -6.37
CA ASP A 150 -16.72 11.55 -5.03
C ASP A 150 -17.10 10.32 -4.18
N HIS A 151 -17.65 9.29 -4.83
CA HIS A 151 -18.10 8.03 -4.22
C HIS A 151 -17.20 6.86 -4.65
N TRP A 152 -15.89 7.03 -4.50
CA TRP A 152 -14.92 6.03 -4.94
C TRP A 152 -15.08 4.69 -4.20
N ALA A 153 -15.36 4.71 -2.89
CA ALA A 153 -15.49 3.50 -2.08
C ALA A 153 -16.71 2.66 -2.50
N GLU A 154 -17.84 3.33 -2.79
CA GLU A 154 -19.04 2.69 -3.34
C GLU A 154 -18.79 2.18 -4.76
N THR A 155 -17.94 2.87 -5.52
CA THR A 155 -17.55 2.43 -6.86
C THR A 155 -16.73 1.13 -6.84
N LEU A 156 -15.85 0.95 -5.85
CA LEU A 156 -15.17 -0.33 -5.63
C LEU A 156 -16.14 -1.40 -5.13
N THR A 157 -17.03 -1.06 -4.19
CA THR A 157 -18.03 -2.00 -3.66
C THR A 157 -18.94 -2.54 -4.76
N ARG A 158 -19.37 -1.71 -5.71
CA ARG A 158 -20.16 -2.14 -6.89
C ARG A 158 -19.42 -3.11 -7.81
N ARG A 159 -18.08 -3.14 -7.75
CA ARG A 159 -17.23 -4.09 -8.48
C ARG A 159 -16.93 -5.36 -7.65
N GLY A 160 -17.60 -5.53 -6.50
CA GLY A 160 -17.37 -6.67 -5.60
C GLY A 160 -16.16 -6.53 -4.69
N ILE A 161 -15.57 -5.32 -4.61
CA ILE A 161 -14.38 -5.05 -3.79
C ILE A 161 -14.83 -4.36 -2.51
N GLN A 162 -14.76 -5.06 -1.39
CA GLN A 162 -15.14 -4.51 -0.09
C GLN A 162 -14.18 -3.41 0.34
N VAL A 163 -14.68 -2.33 0.95
CA VAL A 163 -13.85 -1.22 1.42
C VAL A 163 -14.11 -0.98 2.90
N GLN A 164 -13.04 -1.02 3.70
CA GLN A 164 -13.03 -0.57 5.08
C GLN A 164 -12.12 0.67 5.19
N ARG A 165 -12.61 1.71 5.87
CA ARG A 165 -11.89 2.99 6.05
C ARG A 165 -11.65 3.24 7.53
N ASP A 166 -10.80 4.21 7.81
CA ASP A 166 -10.53 4.74 9.16
C ASP A 166 -9.93 3.74 10.16
N VAL A 167 -9.32 2.65 9.70
CA VAL A 167 -8.71 1.67 10.60
C VAL A 167 -7.45 2.28 11.19
N LEU A 168 -7.45 2.52 12.50
CA LEU A 168 -6.33 3.17 13.20
C LEU A 168 -5.90 4.51 12.57
N ARG A 169 -6.86 5.28 12.02
CA ARG A 169 -6.60 6.60 11.42
C ARG A 169 -5.71 7.49 12.29
N PRO A 170 -5.92 7.64 13.62
CA PRO A 170 -5.04 8.45 14.45
C PRO A 170 -3.57 7.98 14.47
N GLU A 171 -3.31 6.68 14.36
CA GLU A 171 -1.93 6.15 14.29
C GLU A 171 -1.32 6.38 12.90
N ALA A 172 -2.13 6.25 11.85
CA ALA A 172 -1.71 6.48 10.48
C ALA A 172 -1.35 7.96 10.21
N THR A 173 -2.15 8.91 10.70
CA THR A 173 -1.90 10.34 10.49
C THR A 173 -0.67 10.86 11.24
N GLN A 174 -0.32 10.25 12.38
CA GLN A 174 0.90 10.62 13.12
C GLN A 174 2.18 10.45 12.27
N ILE A 175 2.24 9.45 11.39
CA ILE A 175 3.41 9.24 10.53
C ILE A 175 3.47 10.30 9.42
N LEU A 176 2.32 10.68 8.86
CA LEU A 176 2.20 11.75 7.87
C LEU A 176 2.74 13.07 8.44
N GLN A 177 2.35 13.41 9.66
CA GLN A 177 2.81 14.61 10.37
C GLN A 177 4.33 14.55 10.64
N ALA A 178 4.81 13.43 11.18
CA ALA A 178 6.24 13.25 11.47
C ALA A 178 7.13 13.35 10.20
N TYR A 179 6.61 12.96 9.04
CA TYR A 179 7.31 13.10 7.77
C TYR A 179 7.53 14.56 7.38
N VAL A 180 6.49 15.39 7.51
CA VAL A 180 6.62 16.84 7.23
C VAL A 180 7.53 17.53 8.23
N GLU A 181 7.38 17.22 9.53
CA GLU A 181 8.20 17.81 10.59
C GLU A 181 9.70 17.49 10.44
N SER A 182 10.03 16.33 9.86
CA SER A 182 11.41 15.94 9.55
C SER A 182 11.95 16.53 8.23
N GLY A 183 11.16 17.34 7.52
CA GLY A 183 11.56 17.97 6.25
C GLY A 183 11.47 17.02 5.05
N GLY A 184 10.57 16.04 5.10
CA GLY A 184 10.32 15.09 4.02
C GLY A 184 9.95 15.77 2.69
N ALA A 185 10.30 15.13 1.58
CA ALA A 185 10.02 15.63 0.24
C ALA A 185 8.57 15.37 -0.17
N ILE A 186 7.83 16.43 -0.46
CA ILE A 186 6.52 16.37 -1.12
C ILE A 186 6.75 16.43 -2.63
N TYR A 187 6.12 15.53 -3.39
CA TYR A 187 6.33 15.37 -4.83
C TYR A 187 5.02 15.09 -5.57
#